data_AF-A0A1I2BW62-F1
#
_entry.id   AF-A0A1I2BW62-F1
#
_cell.length_a   1.000
_cell.length_b   1.000
_cell.length_c   1.000
_cell.angle_alpha   90.00
_cell.angle_beta   90.00
_cell.angle_gamma   90.00
#
_symmetry.space_group_name_H-M   'P 1'
#
loop_
_entity.id
_entity.type
_entity.pdbx_description
1 polymer ?
#
loop_
_entity_poly.entity_id
_entity_poly.type
_entity_poly.pdbx_seq_one_letter_code
_entity_poly.pdbx_strand_id
1 'polypeptide(L)'
;MIDWLQIHRLRLARVLLGLFLAMWLNGVVFRHAHRLVDGRLIVHAHPYWPFGKGPILPNNHTAQEILLLDLAAHVPVVVSAFFAFLFLLRSRQQAVFRFTERPFRAVSPFRCFSHRGPPVVW
;
A
#
# COMPACT_ATOMS: atom_id res chain seq x y z
N MET A 1 0.70 -41.82 -10.20
CA MET A 1 1.23 -40.85 -11.18
C MET A 1 0.67 -39.44 -10.96
N ILE A 2 -0.64 -39.30 -10.68
CA ILE A 2 -1.30 -37.99 -10.41
C ILE A 2 -0.74 -37.30 -9.15
N ASP A 3 -0.48 -38.03 -8.07
CA ASP A 3 0.01 -37.42 -6.82
C ASP A 3 1.42 -36.85 -6.94
N TRP A 4 2.29 -37.50 -7.73
CA TRP A 4 3.64 -37.01 -8.00
C TRP A 4 3.59 -35.67 -8.73
N LEU A 5 2.73 -35.54 -9.75
CA LEU A 5 2.56 -34.30 -10.50
C LEU A 5 2.03 -33.16 -9.59
N GLN A 6 1.06 -33.46 -8.71
CA GLN A 6 0.51 -32.48 -7.76
C GLN A 6 1.56 -31.99 -6.75
N ILE A 7 2.38 -32.90 -6.21
CA ILE A 7 3.45 -32.54 -5.28
C ILE A 7 4.49 -31.62 -5.96
N HIS A 8 4.88 -31.91 -7.21
CA HIS A 8 5.83 -31.06 -7.95
C HIS A 8 5.22 -29.70 -8.27
N ARG A 9 3.94 -29.65 -8.67
CA ARG A 9 3.22 -28.39 -8.89
C ARG A 9 3.14 -27.54 -7.63
N LEU A 10 2.84 -28.12 -6.48
CA LEU A 10 2.78 -27.40 -5.20
C LEU A 10 4.15 -26.90 -4.77
N ARG A 11 5.21 -27.69 -4.97
CA ARG A 11 6.60 -27.25 -4.69
C ARG A 11 6.98 -26.07 -5.58
N LEU A 12 6.73 -26.18 -6.88
CA LEU A 12 6.99 -25.10 -7.83
C LEU A 12 6.19 -23.84 -7.48
N ALA A 13 4.90 -24.00 -7.15
CA ALA A 13 4.05 -22.89 -6.73
C ALA A 13 4.60 -22.18 -5.48
N ARG A 14 5.09 -22.93 -4.48
CA ARG A 14 5.72 -22.35 -3.28
C ARG A 14 7.01 -21.59 -3.60
N VAL A 15 7.85 -22.14 -4.47
CA VAL A 15 9.10 -21.49 -4.90
C VAL A 15 8.79 -20.20 -5.65
N LEU A 16 7.86 -20.24 -6.61
CA LEU A 16 7.44 -19.06 -7.36
C LEU A 16 6.78 -18.02 -6.46
N LEU A 17 5.97 -18.43 -5.48
CA LEU A 17 5.39 -17.53 -4.49
C LEU A 17 6.47 -16.88 -3.62
N GLY A 18 7.46 -17.64 -3.16
CA GLY A 18 8.60 -17.11 -2.41
C GLY A 18 9.40 -16.08 -3.22
N LEU A 19 9.68 -16.39 -4.49
CA LEU A 19 10.36 -15.47 -5.42
C LEU A 19 9.54 -14.19 -5.64
N PHE A 20 8.23 -14.33 -5.86
CA PHE A 20 7.30 -13.21 -6.01
C PHE A 20 7.31 -12.29 -4.78
N LEU A 21 7.22 -12.86 -3.58
CA LEU A 21 7.25 -12.10 -2.33
C LEU A 21 8.59 -11.39 -2.14
N ALA A 22 9.71 -12.03 -2.47
CA ALA A 22 11.03 -11.40 -2.41
C ALA A 22 11.16 -10.23 -3.41
N MET A 23 10.68 -10.40 -4.64
CA MET A 23 10.64 -9.33 -5.64
C MET A 23 9.73 -8.17 -5.20
N TRP A 24 8.59 -8.48 -4.59
CA TRP A 24 7.65 -7.48 -4.08
C TRP A 24 8.25 -6.70 -2.91
N LEU A 25 8.84 -7.39 -1.93
CA LEU A 25 9.53 -6.76 -0.81
C LEU A 25 10.66 -5.85 -1.31
N ASN A 26 11.42 -6.30 -2.31
CA ASN A 26 12.43 -5.49 -2.96
C ASN A 26 11.85 -4.21 -3.58
N GLY A 27 10.75 -4.34 -4.32
CA GLY A 27 10.04 -3.23 -4.93
C GLY A 27 9.42 -2.22 -3.96
N VAL A 28 9.30 -2.58 -2.67
CA VAL A 28 8.83 -1.69 -1.59
C VAL A 28 10.00 -1.10 -0.81
N VAL A 29 10.93 -1.93 -0.34
CA VAL A 29 12.02 -1.53 0.57
C VAL A 29 13.16 -0.83 -0.14
N PHE A 30 13.52 -1.27 -1.34
CA PHE A 30 14.68 -0.76 -2.08
C PHE A 30 14.29 0.13 -3.26
N ARG A 31 13.04 0.62 -3.28
CA ARG A 31 12.56 1.55 -4.31
C ARG A 31 13.17 2.91 -4.11
N HIS A 32 13.75 3.46 -5.15
CA HIS A 32 14.41 4.75 -5.12
C HIS A 32 14.31 5.44 -6.47
N ALA A 33 14.64 6.74 -6.49
CA ALA A 33 14.53 7.59 -7.66
C ALA A 33 15.88 8.22 -7.98
N HIS A 34 16.21 8.26 -9.28
CA HIS A 34 17.38 8.99 -9.79
C HIS A 34 16.90 10.08 -10.73
N ARG A 35 17.57 11.24 -10.66
CA ARG A 35 17.40 12.30 -11.65
C ARG A 35 18.53 12.19 -12.67
N LEU A 36 18.18 12.00 -13.93
CA LEU A 36 19.13 11.99 -15.02
C LEU A 36 19.61 13.42 -15.32
N VAL A 37 20.74 13.51 -16.02
CA VAL A 37 21.35 14.79 -16.45
C VAL A 37 20.42 15.61 -17.37
N ASP A 38 19.50 14.94 -18.06
CA ASP A 38 18.47 15.55 -18.89
C ASP A 38 17.21 15.99 -18.11
N GLY A 39 17.20 15.80 -16.78
CA GLY A 39 16.10 16.17 -15.90
C GLY A 39 15.00 15.11 -15.76
N ARG A 40 15.06 13.98 -16.47
CA ARG A 40 14.08 12.89 -16.30
C ARG A 40 14.25 12.22 -14.94
N LEU A 41 13.12 11.93 -14.28
CA LEU A 41 13.08 11.18 -13.03
C LEU A 41 12.77 9.72 -13.32
N ILE A 42 13.61 8.81 -12.85
CA ILE A 42 13.43 7.37 -13.05
C ILE A 42 13.40 6.69 -11.70
N VAL A 43 12.30 5.98 -11.44
CA VAL A 43 12.02 5.31 -10.16
C VAL A 43 12.06 3.81 -10.37
N HIS A 44 12.96 3.12 -9.69
CA HIS A 44 13.08 1.66 -9.78
C HIS A 44 13.67 1.08 -8.48
N ALA A 45 13.82 -0.24 -8.40
CA ALA A 45 14.35 -0.95 -7.24
C ALA A 45 15.41 -1.98 -7.65
N HIS A 46 16.43 -2.15 -6.82
CA HIS A 46 17.48 -3.16 -6.99
C HIS A 46 17.57 -4.07 -5.75
N PRO A 47 17.91 -5.36 -5.93
CA PRO A 47 18.10 -6.30 -4.81
C PRO A 47 19.28 -5.94 -3.91
N TYR A 48 20.08 -4.93 -4.25
CA TYR A 48 21.20 -4.43 -3.47
C TYR A 48 21.24 -2.89 -3.52
N TRP A 49 21.79 -2.28 -2.49
CA TRP A 49 21.94 -0.83 -2.41
C TRP A 49 23.04 -0.36 -3.39
N PRO A 50 22.74 0.51 -4.37
CA PRO A 50 23.78 1.03 -5.25
C PRO A 50 24.71 1.97 -4.48
N PHE A 51 26.03 1.71 -4.54
CA PHE A 51 27.06 2.45 -3.81
C PHE A 51 27.41 3.83 -4.41
N GLY A 52 26.46 4.52 -5.04
CA GLY A 52 26.67 5.86 -5.59
C GLY A 52 26.08 6.94 -4.67
N LYS A 53 26.92 7.86 -4.19
CA LYS A 53 26.50 8.99 -3.34
C LYS A 53 26.19 10.20 -4.23
N GLY A 54 24.91 10.52 -4.44
CA GLY A 54 24.46 11.75 -5.09
C GLY A 54 23.01 11.67 -5.61
N PRO A 55 22.31 12.80 -5.83
CA PRO A 55 20.96 12.81 -6.45
C PRO A 55 20.99 12.67 -7.98
N ILE A 56 22.16 12.95 -8.59
CA ILE A 56 22.42 12.81 -10.02
C ILE A 56 23.40 11.65 -10.16
N LEU A 57 22.88 10.46 -10.49
CA LEU A 57 23.69 9.30 -10.83
C LEU A 57 23.58 9.04 -12.34
N PRO A 58 24.67 8.59 -12.99
CA PRO A 58 24.55 8.03 -14.32
C PRO A 58 23.60 6.84 -14.26
N ASN A 59 22.60 6.85 -15.14
CA ASN A 59 21.75 5.70 -15.31
C ASN A 59 22.51 4.66 -16.14
N ASN A 60 22.94 3.58 -15.49
CA ASN A 60 23.66 2.48 -16.14
C ASN A 60 22.73 1.54 -16.94
N HIS A 61 21.43 1.84 -16.99
CA HIS A 61 20.45 1.03 -17.69
C HIS A 61 20.11 1.59 -19.05
N THR A 62 19.93 0.67 -20.00
CA THR A 62 19.28 0.99 -21.27
C THR A 62 17.80 1.30 -21.06
N ALA A 63 17.17 2.03 -21.98
CA ALA A 63 15.74 2.34 -21.90
C ALA A 63 14.86 1.06 -21.86
N GLN A 64 15.32 -0.01 -22.52
CA GLN A 64 14.64 -1.31 -22.52
C GLN A 64 14.71 -2.00 -21.16
N GLU A 65 15.86 -1.95 -20.50
CA GLU A 65 16.02 -2.48 -19.13
C GLU A 65 15.12 -1.74 -18.14
N ILE A 66 15.03 -0.42 -18.27
CA ILE A 66 14.16 0.40 -17.41
C ILE A 66 12.69 0.02 -17.62
N LEU A 67 12.26 -0.14 -18.88
CA LEU A 67 10.91 -0.59 -19.20
C LEU A 67 10.62 -1.99 -18.62
N LEU A 68 11.60 -2.90 -18.69
CA LEU A 68 11.46 -4.25 -18.14
C LEU A 68 11.36 -4.24 -16.61
N LEU A 69 12.21 -3.44 -15.94
CA LEU A 69 12.16 -3.25 -14.49
C LEU A 69 10.83 -2.63 -14.05
N ASP A 70 10.33 -1.66 -14.81
CA ASP A 70 9.06 -1.00 -14.54
C ASP A 70 7.88 -1.98 -14.67
N LEU A 71 7.87 -2.79 -15.73
CA LEU A 71 6.87 -3.83 -15.94
C LEU A 71 6.92 -4.90 -14.85
N ALA A 72 8.13 -5.37 -14.50
CA ALA A 72 8.33 -6.37 -13.46
C ALA A 72 7.92 -5.86 -12.06
N ALA A 73 8.03 -4.55 -11.80
CA ALA A 73 7.61 -3.95 -10.54
C ALA A 73 6.10 -3.69 -10.48
N HIS A 74 5.49 -3.22 -11.57
CA HIS A 74 4.10 -2.77 -11.56
C HIS A 74 3.09 -3.86 -11.84
N VAL A 75 3.36 -4.81 -12.74
CA VAL A 75 2.39 -5.86 -13.10
C VAL A 75 1.99 -6.72 -11.89
N PRO A 76 2.93 -7.19 -11.04
CA PRO A 76 2.59 -7.86 -9.78
C PRO A 76 1.63 -7.08 -8.89
N VAL A 77 1.86 -5.78 -8.73
CA VAL A 77 1.08 -4.90 -7.87
C VAL A 77 -0.33 -4.70 -8.45
N VAL A 78 -0.43 -4.42 -9.74
CA VAL A 78 -1.72 -4.21 -10.42
C VAL A 78 -2.57 -5.48 -10.38
N VAL A 79 -1.98 -6.63 -10.69
CA VAL A 79 -2.69 -7.91 -10.69
C VAL A 79 -3.12 -8.30 -9.28
N SER A 80 -2.23 -8.19 -8.28
CA SER A 80 -2.57 -8.50 -6.89
C SER A 80 -3.64 -7.55 -6.33
N ALA A 81 -3.57 -6.25 -6.64
CA ALA A 81 -4.60 -5.28 -6.26
C ALA A 81 -5.95 -5.60 -6.88
N PHE A 82 -5.99 -6.00 -8.16
CA PHE A 82 -7.21 -6.43 -8.83
C PHE A 82 -7.86 -7.63 -8.13
N PHE A 83 -7.09 -8.68 -7.83
CA PHE A 83 -7.62 -9.84 -7.13
C PHE A 83 -8.00 -9.54 -5.67
N ALA A 84 -7.26 -8.68 -4.98
CA ALA A 84 -7.62 -8.20 -3.65
C ALA A 84 -8.96 -7.45 -3.68
N PHE A 85 -9.18 -6.59 -4.68
CA PHE A 85 -10.45 -5.89 -4.89
C PHE A 85 -11.61 -6.88 -5.13
N LEU A 86 -11.43 -7.87 -6.00
CA LEU A 86 -12.44 -8.92 -6.20
C LEU A 86 -12.74 -9.73 -4.93
N PHE A 87 -11.71 -10.02 -4.14
CA PHE A 87 -11.87 -10.68 -2.85
C PHE A 87 -12.69 -9.82 -1.88
N LEU A 88 -12.39 -8.52 -1.79
CA LEU A 88 -13.16 -7.57 -0.97
C LEU A 88 -14.63 -7.53 -1.40
N LEU A 89 -14.91 -7.48 -2.71
CA LEU A 89 -16.28 -7.51 -3.25
C LEU A 89 -17.03 -8.80 -2.88
N ARG A 90 -16.35 -9.95 -2.91
CA ARG A 90 -16.96 -11.26 -2.57
C ARG A 90 -17.15 -11.43 -1.07
N SER A 91 -16.24 -10.88 -0.27
CA SER A 91 -16.28 -11.02 1.18
C SER A 91 -17.44 -10.21 1.78
N ARG A 92 -18.19 -10.81 2.72
CA ARG A 92 -19.15 -10.05 3.53
C ARG A 92 -18.36 -9.22 4.55
N GLN A 93 -17.99 -8.01 4.13
CA GLN A 93 -17.33 -7.03 4.97
C GLN A 93 -18.23 -6.73 6.17
N GLN A 94 -17.81 -7.11 7.37
CA GLN A 94 -18.47 -6.64 8.59
C GLN A 94 -18.00 -5.21 8.84
N ALA A 95 -18.93 -4.31 9.18
CA ALA A 95 -18.57 -2.95 9.56
C ALA A 95 -17.60 -3.01 10.77
N VAL A 96 -16.37 -2.54 10.56
CA VAL A 96 -15.35 -2.41 11.62
C VAL A 96 -15.84 -1.46 12.71
N PHE A 97 -16.61 -0.44 12.33
CA PHE A 97 -17.25 0.50 13.23
C PHE A 97 -18.74 0.17 13.36
N ARG A 98 -19.13 -0.33 14.54
CA ARG A 98 -20.54 -0.46 14.93
C ARG A 98 -20.93 0.81 15.67
N PHE A 99 -21.67 1.68 15.00
CA PHE A 99 -22.32 2.80 15.66
C PHE A 99 -23.51 2.25 16.45
N THR A 100 -23.38 2.25 17.78
CA THR A 100 -24.52 2.00 18.66
C THR A 100 -25.14 3.34 19.00
N GLU A 101 -26.35 3.59 18.49
CA GLU A 101 -27.14 4.72 18.99
C GLU A 101 -27.50 4.44 20.45
N ARG A 102 -26.93 5.22 21.36
CA ARG A 102 -27.38 5.24 22.74
C ARG A 102 -28.57 6.20 22.80
N PRO A 103 -29.79 5.74 23.11
CA PRO A 103 -30.90 6.65 23.27
C PRO A 103 -30.57 7.63 24.41
N PHE A 104 -30.53 8.92 24.10
CA PHE A 104 -30.35 9.96 25.10
C PHE A 104 -31.64 10.05 25.91
N ARG A 105 -31.60 9.58 27.16
CA ARG A 105 -32.70 9.76 28.11
C ARG A 105 -32.38 10.95 28.98
N ALA A 106 -33.16 12.03 28.86
CA ALA A 106 -33.10 13.13 29.81
C ALA A 106 -33.52 12.60 31.19
N VAL A 107 -32.56 12.45 32.11
CA VAL A 107 -32.78 11.89 33.45
C VAL A 107 -33.39 12.93 34.41
N SER A 108 -33.25 14.21 34.10
CA SER A 108 -33.87 15.30 34.88
C SER A 108 -34.05 16.56 34.03
N PRO A 109 -35.06 17.40 34.36
CA PRO A 109 -35.14 18.74 33.77
C PRO A 109 -33.95 19.58 34.26
N PHE A 110 -33.05 19.92 33.34
CA PHE A 110 -31.98 20.89 33.60
C PHE A 110 -32.60 22.27 33.79
N ARG A 111 -32.65 22.74 35.05
CA ARG A 111 -33.11 24.09 35.37
C ARG A 111 -31.93 25.06 35.23
N CYS A 112 -31.85 25.70 34.07
CA CYS A 112 -30.96 26.83 33.85
C CYS A 112 -31.63 28.10 34.36
N PHE A 113 -31.03 28.76 35.35
CA PHE A 113 -31.39 30.13 35.70
C PHE A 113 -30.68 31.06 34.72
N SER A 114 -31.45 31.72 33.86
CA SER A 114 -30.95 32.80 33.00
C SER A 114 -30.60 34.00 33.87
N HIS A 115 -29.44 33.93 34.53
CA HIS A 115 -28.86 35.09 35.18
C HIS A 115 -28.46 36.05 34.06
N ARG A 116 -29.24 37.13 33.89
CA ARG A 116 -28.79 38.25 33.06
C ARG A 116 -27.44 38.71 33.62
N GLY A 117 -26.46 38.86 32.74
CA GLY A 117 -25.18 39.48 33.11
C GLY A 117 -25.41 40.84 33.77
N PRO A 118 -24.52 41.28 34.67
CA PRO A 118 -24.70 42.52 35.41
C PRO A 118 -24.92 43.70 34.44
N PRO A 119 -25.84 44.62 34.76
CA PRO A 119 -26.12 45.75 33.87
C PRO A 119 -24.86 46.58 33.68
N VAL A 120 -24.61 46.95 32.42
CA VAL A 120 -23.57 47.92 32.08
C VAL A 120 -23.97 49.25 32.71
N VAL A 121 -23.27 49.64 33.76
CA VAL A 121 -23.38 50.98 34.34
C VAL A 121 -22.62 51.91 33.41
N TRP A 122 -23.30 52.93 32.88
CA TRP A 122 -22.70 54.02 32.12
C TRP A 122 -21.99 54.99 33.05
#